data_AF-A0A6B8RNR6-F1
#
_entry.id   AF-A0A6B8RNR6-F1
#
_cell.length_a   1.000
_cell.length_b   1.000
_cell.length_c   1.000
_cell.angle_alpha   90.00
_cell.angle_beta   90.00
_cell.angle_gamma   90.00
#
_symmetry.space_group_name_H-M   'P 1'
#
loop_
_entity.id
_entity.type
_entity.pdbx_description
1 polymer ?
#
loop_
_entity_poly.entity_id
_entity_poly.type
_entity_poly.pdbx_seq_one_letter_code
_entity_poly.pdbx_strand_id
1 'polypeptide(L)'
;MEQSTSLKWGARRKIGKSKYVLYYWAIGFGLGLAAALTLFEWSTEKRINASWVFIRILVFPIIGSLIGNVKWTNQERKYAEFQEQKK
;
A
#
# COMPACT_ATOMS: atom_id res chain seq x y z
N MET A 1 -17.64 -12.69 -12.69
CA MET A 1 -17.18 -12.26 -11.34
C MET A 1 -16.70 -10.79 -11.29
N GLU A 2 -16.50 -10.12 -12.43
CA GLU A 2 -15.87 -8.78 -12.52
C GLU A 2 -16.73 -7.60 -11.98
N GLN A 3 -18.06 -7.71 -12.03
CA GLN A 3 -18.98 -6.66 -11.56
C GLN A 3 -18.89 -6.38 -10.05
N SER A 4 -18.47 -7.37 -9.24
CA SER A 4 -18.37 -7.20 -7.78
C SER A 4 -17.16 -6.36 -7.37
N THR A 5 -16.11 -6.34 -8.18
CA THR A 5 -14.83 -5.69 -7.87
C THR A 5 -14.89 -4.19 -8.21
N SER A 6 -15.62 -3.82 -9.26
CA SER A 6 -15.83 -2.43 -9.68
C SER A 6 -16.73 -1.67 -8.71
N LEU A 7 -17.81 -2.28 -8.21
CA LEU A 7 -18.65 -1.68 -7.15
C LEU A 7 -17.86 -1.42 -5.86
N LYS A 8 -17.01 -2.37 -5.45
CA LYS A 8 -16.13 -2.21 -4.28
C LYS A 8 -15.09 -1.10 -4.48
N TRP A 9 -14.60 -0.89 -5.70
CA TRP A 9 -13.68 0.20 -6.01
C TRP A 9 -14.37 1.57 -5.95
N GLY A 10 -15.62 1.69 -6.40
CA GLY A 10 -16.40 2.93 -6.29
C GLY A 10 -16.52 3.42 -4.84
N ALA A 11 -16.75 2.50 -3.89
CA ALA A 11 -16.77 2.82 -2.45
C ALA A 11 -15.39 3.25 -1.92
N ARG A 12 -14.31 2.56 -2.33
CA ARG A 12 -12.93 2.90 -1.94
C ARG A 12 -12.47 4.24 -2.52
N ARG A 13 -12.99 4.64 -3.68
CA ARG A 13 -12.65 5.92 -4.32
C ARG A 13 -13.09 7.12 -3.47
N LYS A 14 -14.20 7.00 -2.71
CA LYS A 14 -14.69 8.06 -1.80
C LYS A 14 -13.73 8.39 -0.65
N ILE A 15 -12.84 7.47 -0.28
CA ILE A 15 -11.82 7.69 0.75
C ILE A 15 -10.76 8.69 0.27
N GLY A 16 -10.55 8.79 -1.04
CA GLY A 16 -9.56 9.65 -1.67
C GLY A 16 -8.19 8.97 -1.81
N LYS A 17 -7.50 9.29 -2.92
CA LYS A 17 -6.20 8.72 -3.31
C LYS A 17 -5.16 8.83 -2.19
N SER A 18 -4.99 10.03 -1.63
CA SER A 18 -3.99 10.29 -0.60
C SER A 18 -4.19 9.44 0.66
N LYS A 19 -5.43 9.34 1.16
CA LYS A 19 -5.75 8.52 2.34
C LYS A 19 -5.59 7.02 2.06
N TYR A 20 -6.02 6.54 0.89
CA TYR A 20 -5.83 5.14 0.51
C TYR A 20 -4.35 4.75 0.48
N VAL A 21 -3.53 5.59 -0.16
CA VAL A 21 -2.09 5.37 -0.26
C VAL A 21 -1.44 5.41 1.13
N LEU A 22 -1.81 6.37 1.98
CA LEU A 22 -1.26 6.49 3.32
C LEU A 22 -1.61 5.27 4.20
N TYR A 23 -2.89 4.94 4.35
CA TYR A 23 -3.30 3.89 5.29
C TYR A 23 -2.95 2.48 4.83
N TYR A 24 -3.22 2.15 3.57
CA TYR A 24 -3.05 0.78 3.10
C TYR A 24 -1.60 0.48 2.68
N TRP A 25 -0.91 1.46 2.11
CA TRP A 25 0.39 1.22 1.50
C TRP A 25 1.56 1.82 2.29
N ALA A 26 1.47 3.07 2.74
CA ALA A 26 2.55 3.64 3.54
C ALA A 26 2.58 3.04 4.95
N ILE A 27 1.43 3.00 5.64
CA ILE A 27 1.29 2.46 6.99
C ILE A 27 1.16 0.94 6.94
N GLY A 28 0.11 0.42 6.28
CA GLY A 28 -0.14 -1.03 6.26
C GLY A 28 1.01 -1.84 5.70
N PHE A 29 1.48 -1.48 4.49
CA PHE A 29 2.58 -2.21 3.84
C PHE A 29 3.96 -1.73 4.31
N GLY A 30 4.22 -0.41 4.34
CA GLY A 30 5.53 0.12 4.69
C GLY A 30 5.94 -0.14 6.14
N LEU A 31 5.11 0.26 7.12
CA LEU A 31 5.41 -0.02 8.54
C LEU A 31 5.28 -1.51 8.86
N GLY A 32 4.33 -2.21 8.24
CA GLY A 32 4.20 -3.66 8.40
C GLY A 32 5.47 -4.41 7.96
N LEU A 33 6.05 -4.04 6.81
CA LEU A 33 7.28 -4.65 6.31
C LEU A 33 8.49 -4.28 7.17
N ALA A 34 8.59 -3.04 7.63
CA ALA A 34 9.64 -2.62 8.55
C ALA A 34 9.60 -3.42 9.86
N ALA A 35 8.40 -3.62 10.42
CA ALA A 35 8.21 -4.44 11.62
C ALA A 35 8.54 -5.91 11.38
N ALA A 36 8.08 -6.49 10.26
CA ALA A 36 8.36 -7.87 9.89
C ALA A 36 9.87 -8.13 9.73
N LEU A 37 10.59 -7.25 9.04
CA LEU A 37 12.04 -7.35 8.88
C LEU A 37 12.79 -7.18 10.20
N THR A 38 12.32 -6.28 11.06
CA THR A 38 12.92 -6.08 12.39
C THR A 38 12.72 -7.32 13.28
N LEU A 39 11.53 -7.93 13.26
CA LEU A 39 11.26 -9.19 13.96
C LEU A 39 12.09 -10.35 13.39
N PHE A 40 12.27 -10.39 12.07
CA PHE A 40 13.09 -11.40 11.41
C PHE A 40 14.56 -11.27 11.78
N GLU A 41 15.11 -10.05 11.77
CA GLU A 41 16.48 -9.74 12.21
C GLU A 41 16.69 -10.09 13.69
N TRP A 42 15.72 -9.79 14.54
CA TRP A 42 15.77 -10.17 15.94
C TRP A 42 15.79 -11.70 16.14
N SER A 43 15.00 -12.44 15.34
CA SER A 43 14.94 -13.90 15.40
C SER A 43 16.23 -14.57 14.88
N THR A 44 16.84 -14.01 13.84
CA THR A 44 18.00 -14.61 13.14
C THR A 44 19.35 -14.17 13.71
N GLU A 45 19.55 -12.86 13.88
CA GLU A 45 20.86 -12.28 14.23
C GLU A 45 20.99 -11.98 15.74
N LYS A 46 19.87 -11.94 16.48
CA LYS A 46 19.78 -11.54 17.91
C LYS A 46 20.41 -10.18 18.24
N ARG A 47 20.79 -9.39 17.22
CA ARG A 47 21.29 -8.03 17.34
C ARG A 47 20.36 -7.15 16.55
N ILE A 48 19.83 -6.12 17.20
CA ILE A 48 18.98 -5.13 16.53
C ILE A 48 19.80 -3.86 16.40
N ASN A 49 20.10 -3.47 15.16
CA ASN A 49 20.70 -2.17 14.91
C ASN A 49 19.60 -1.09 14.88
N ALA A 50 19.48 -0.34 15.97
CA ALA A 50 18.46 0.70 16.11
C ALA A 50 18.50 1.75 14.99
N SER A 51 19.69 2.11 14.50
CA SER A 51 19.85 3.06 13.38
C SER A 51 19.23 2.50 12.10
N TRP A 52 19.42 1.21 11.84
CA TRP A 52 18.88 0.56 10.65
C TRP A 52 17.36 0.40 10.73
N VAL A 53 16.83 0.06 11.90
CA VAL A 53 15.37 0.01 12.14
C VAL A 53 14.73 1.37 11.89
N PHE A 54 15.35 2.45 12.37
CA PHE A 54 14.83 3.82 12.16
C PHE A 54 14.80 4.20 10.67
N ILE A 55 15.89 3.89 9.94
CA ILE A 55 15.95 4.10 8.48
C ILE A 55 14.82 3.33 7.78
N ARG A 56 14.61 2.06 8.13
CA ARG A 56 13.54 1.24 7.56
C ARG A 56 12.15 1.83 7.81
N ILE A 57 11.89 2.29 9.03
CA ILE A 57 10.62 2.92 9.41
C ILE A 57 10.35 4.21 8.62
N LEU A 58 11.38 4.95 8.20
CA LEU A 58 11.21 6.15 7.37
C LEU A 58 11.11 5.82 5.87
N VAL A 59 11.96 4.92 5.37
CA VAL A 59 12.09 4.64 3.94
C VAL A 59 10.95 3.74 3.43
N PHE A 60 10.56 2.70 4.17
CA PHE A 60 9.54 1.76 3.70
C PHE A 60 8.15 2.39 3.52
N PRO A 61 7.68 3.32 4.38
CA PRO A 61 6.43 4.03 4.11
C PRO A 61 6.47 4.90 2.86
N ILE A 62 7.62 5.51 2.54
CA ILE A 62 7.80 6.28 1.31
C ILE A 62 7.68 5.34 0.10
N ILE A 63 8.40 4.22 0.11
CA ILE A 63 8.31 3.21 -0.96
C ILE A 63 6.89 2.67 -1.08
N GLY A 64 6.26 2.33 0.04
CA GLY A 64 4.87 1.90 0.11
C GLY A 64 3.95 2.94 -0.54
N SER A 65 4.12 4.22 -0.22
CA SER A 65 3.31 5.29 -0.80
C SER A 65 3.42 5.38 -2.34
N LEU A 66 4.61 5.18 -2.89
CA LEU A 66 4.84 5.15 -4.34
C LEU A 66 4.11 3.98 -4.99
N ILE A 67 4.24 2.78 -4.41
CA ILE A 67 3.55 1.57 -4.88
C ILE A 67 2.03 1.76 -4.81
N GLY A 68 1.53 2.30 -3.70
CA GLY A 68 0.11 2.60 -3.51
C GLY A 68 -0.42 3.57 -4.56
N ASN A 69 0.37 4.59 -4.91
CA ASN A 69 0.02 5.56 -5.94
C ASN A 69 -0.13 4.90 -7.31
N VAL A 70 0.84 4.09 -7.72
CA VAL A 70 0.80 3.36 -9.00
C VAL A 70 -0.38 2.40 -9.02
N LYS A 71 -0.62 1.68 -7.92
CA LYS A 71 -1.72 0.72 -7.84
C LYS A 71 -3.08 1.39 -7.88
N TRP A 72 -3.23 2.54 -7.23
CA TRP A 72 -4.43 3.37 -7.33
C TRP A 72 -4.71 3.79 -8.76
N THR A 73 -3.70 4.35 -9.45
CA THR A 73 -3.83 4.81 -10.84
C THR A 73 -4.20 3.64 -11.78
N ASN A 74 -3.58 2.47 -11.63
CA ASN A 74 -3.94 1.30 -12.40
C ASN A 74 -5.39 0.86 -12.17
N GLN A 75 -5.87 0.95 -10.94
CA GLN A 75 -7.23 0.56 -10.59
C GLN A 75 -8.28 1.61 -11.03
N GLU A 76 -7.92 2.89 -11.05
CA GLU A 76 -8.72 3.93 -11.70
C GLU A 76 -8.86 3.71 -13.20
N ARG A 77 -7.75 3.38 -13.89
CA ARG A 77 -7.76 3.08 -15.33
C ARG A 77 -8.69 1.91 -15.66
N LYS A 78 -8.54 0.79 -14.95
CA LYS A 78 -9.42 -0.39 -15.12
C LYS A 78 -10.89 -0.08 -14.85
N TYR A 79 -11.19 0.79 -13.90
CA TYR A 79 -12.57 1.20 -13.63
C TYR A 79 -13.12 2.10 -14.74
N ALA A 80 -12.31 3.00 -15.30
CA ALA A 80 -12.72 3.85 -16.41
C ALA A 80 -13.08 3.02 -17.65
N GLU A 81 -12.22 2.07 -18.02
CA GLU A 81 -12.46 1.12 -19.12
C GLU A 81 -13.77 0.33 -18.92
N PHE A 82 -14.06 -0.12 -17.70
CA PHE A 82 -15.31 -0.81 -17.37
C PHE A 82 -16.56 0.09 -17.49
N GLN A 83 -16.46 1.37 -17.14
CA GLN A 83 -17.57 2.31 -17.27
C GLN A 83 -17.85 2.65 -18.75
N GLU A 84 -16.81 2.75 -19.56
CA GLU A 84 -16.92 3.00 -21.00
C GLU A 84 -17.59 1.85 -21.74
N GLN A 85 -17.26 0.60 -21.40
CA GLN A 85 -17.93 -0.59 -21.97
C GLN A 85 -19.40 -0.75 -21.57
N LYS A 86 -19.83 -0.09 -20.48
CA LYS A 86 -21.21 -0.17 -19.98
C LYS A 86 -22.12 0.92 -20.58
N LYS A 87 -21.54 1.85 -21.34
CA LYS A 87 -22.22 3.00 -21.94
C LYS A 87 -22.62 2.68 -23.38
#